data_AF-A0A945PNU7-F1
#
_entry.id   AF-A0A945PNU7-F1
#
_cell.length_a   1.000
_cell.length_b   1.000
_cell.length_c   1.000
_cell.angle_alpha   90.00
_cell.angle_beta   90.00
_cell.angle_gamma   90.00
#
_symmetry.space_group_name_H-M   'P 1'
#
loop_
_entity.id
_entity.type
_entity.pdbx_description
1 polymer ?
#
loop_
_entity_poly.entity_id
_entity_poly.type
_entity_poly.pdbx_seq_one_letter_code
_entity_poly.pdbx_strand_id
1 'polypeptide(L)'
;MILTLLLTAPLASCALPNAAQDDPPAVAQAQSYKELEAEFSTAHKKWMAAMDAASKEGTYPPFGDNPTKEFFARFRAVAKDVNSTQLDSGQAKLWCLMRLSDSGINWKSPVGVAEKMASDLFQNYAKEIDLAKVPDAISRFCWLDPEPTVKALANLVEVAPSIDLKVGLLIAQATIYADQLNDADTAIANLDLVAKDYGKSALAAKAEKLKNRIANLRVGGIAPEFQGVDVDGKTIKLSDYKGKVIFLDFWGFW
;
A
#
# COMPACT_ATOMS: atom_id res chain seq x y z
N MET A 1 64.65 31.72 13.81
CA MET A 1 63.30 31.94 14.41
C MET A 1 62.30 31.86 13.27
N ILE A 2 61.80 30.67 12.95
CA ILE A 2 60.56 30.08 13.50
C ILE A 2 59.35 30.98 13.16
N LEU A 3 58.59 30.67 12.11
CA LEU A 3 57.39 29.82 12.20
C LEU A 3 56.68 29.77 10.83
N THR A 4 56.65 28.59 10.22
CA THR A 4 55.82 28.24 9.07
C THR A 4 54.37 28.09 9.56
N LEU A 5 53.45 28.96 9.16
CA LEU A 5 52.02 28.78 9.46
C LEU A 5 51.37 27.94 8.36
N LEU A 6 51.33 26.63 8.57
CA LEU A 6 50.46 25.70 7.85
C LEU A 6 49.01 25.95 8.27
N LEU A 7 48.22 26.56 7.39
CA LEU A 7 46.78 26.68 7.56
C LEU A 7 46.13 25.37 7.11
N THR A 8 46.15 24.34 7.96
CA THR A 8 45.29 23.16 7.77
C THR A 8 43.89 23.52 8.25
N ALA A 9 43.01 23.91 7.33
CA ALA A 9 41.58 23.93 7.60
C ALA A 9 41.12 22.48 7.81
N PRO A 10 40.52 22.11 8.96
CA PRO A 10 39.84 20.83 9.03
C PRO A 10 38.62 20.92 8.12
N LEU A 11 38.56 20.02 7.13
CA LEU A 11 37.31 19.67 6.48
C LEU A 11 36.34 19.27 7.59
N ALA A 12 35.44 20.17 7.95
CA ALA A 12 34.27 19.83 8.73
C ALA A 12 33.47 18.85 7.86
N SER A 13 33.67 17.56 8.14
CA SER A 13 32.75 16.53 7.71
C SER A 13 31.41 16.88 8.32
N CYS A 14 30.55 17.55 7.55
CA CYS A 14 29.12 17.60 7.83
C CYS A 14 28.59 16.17 7.68
N ALA A 15 28.83 15.35 8.70
CA ALA A 15 28.03 14.18 8.93
C ALA A 15 26.62 14.70 9.22
N LEU A 16 25.77 14.69 8.20
CA LEU A 16 24.32 14.76 8.40
C LEU A 16 23.97 13.75 9.49
N PRO A 17 23.22 14.14 10.54
CA PRO A 17 22.79 13.18 11.53
C PRO A 17 22.07 12.06 10.79
N ASN A 18 22.61 10.85 10.92
CA ASN A 18 22.00 9.64 10.42
C ASN A 18 20.67 9.53 11.18
N ALA A 19 19.58 9.94 10.55
CA ALA A 19 18.21 9.86 11.09
C ALA A 19 17.78 8.40 11.14
N ALA A 20 18.48 7.64 11.97
CA ALA A 20 18.06 6.36 12.46
C ALA A 20 17.59 6.61 13.89
N GLN A 21 16.33 6.28 14.14
CA GLN A 21 16.00 5.56 15.37
C GLN A 21 16.05 6.33 16.71
N ASP A 22 15.71 7.62 16.76
CA ASP A 22 15.33 8.18 18.06
C ASP A 22 13.87 7.81 18.36
N ASP A 23 13.71 6.88 19.30
CA ASP A 23 12.41 6.46 19.80
C ASP A 23 11.78 7.60 20.61
N PRO A 24 10.48 7.90 20.39
CA PRO A 24 9.80 8.90 21.22
C PRO A 24 9.84 8.46 22.69
N PRO A 25 9.92 9.43 23.64
CA PRO A 25 9.96 9.12 25.06
C PRO A 25 8.76 8.27 25.48
N ALA A 26 8.99 7.35 26.41
CA ALA A 26 7.97 6.47 26.96
C ALA A 26 6.74 7.29 27.41
N VAL A 27 5.56 6.94 26.90
CA VAL A 27 4.32 7.62 27.26
C VAL A 27 3.96 7.26 28.70
N ALA A 28 3.73 8.27 29.54
CA ALA A 28 3.23 8.06 30.90
C ALA A 28 1.78 7.57 30.82
N GLN A 29 1.56 6.32 31.27
CA GLN A 29 0.38 5.48 31.03
C GLN A 29 0.21 5.03 29.57
N ALA A 30 0.24 3.72 29.34
CA ALA A 30 0.01 3.11 28.04
C ALA A 30 -1.42 3.45 27.57
N GLN A 31 -1.52 4.43 26.68
CA GLN A 31 -2.77 4.76 26.01
C GLN A 31 -3.20 3.54 25.17
N SER A 32 -4.46 3.12 25.28
CA SER A 32 -4.95 1.99 24.47
C SER A 32 -4.98 2.35 22.98
N TYR A 33 -4.87 1.34 22.10
CA TYR A 33 -4.98 1.57 20.66
C TYR A 33 -6.29 2.26 20.31
N LYS A 34 -7.39 1.83 20.94
CA LYS A 34 -8.74 2.32 20.67
C LYS A 34 -8.91 3.81 20.98
N GLU A 35 -8.36 4.27 22.10
CA GLU A 35 -8.41 5.69 22.46
C GLU A 35 -7.59 6.54 21.47
N LEU A 36 -6.40 6.06 21.13
CA LEU A 36 -5.51 6.75 20.19
C LEU A 36 -6.10 6.79 18.76
N GLU A 37 -6.78 5.72 18.34
CA GLU A 37 -7.52 5.68 17.07
C GLU A 37 -8.67 6.68 17.06
N ALA A 38 -9.44 6.78 18.15
CA ALA A 38 -10.56 7.71 18.22
C ALA A 38 -10.10 9.17 18.13
N GLU A 39 -8.98 9.50 18.79
CA GLU A 39 -8.33 10.80 18.66
C GLU A 39 -7.86 11.07 17.22
N PHE A 40 -7.17 10.10 16.61
CA PHE A 40 -6.71 10.22 15.22
C PHE A 40 -7.89 10.42 14.27
N SER A 41 -8.94 9.61 14.40
CA SER A 41 -10.15 9.67 13.56
C SER A 41 -10.81 11.04 13.64
N THR A 42 -10.89 11.61 14.85
CA THR A 42 -11.41 12.97 15.08
C THR A 42 -10.53 14.03 14.40
N ALA A 43 -9.21 13.97 14.61
CA ALA A 43 -8.26 14.90 14.01
C ALA A 43 -8.26 14.82 12.47
N HIS A 44 -8.26 13.60 11.93
CA HIS A 44 -8.27 13.32 10.50
C HIS A 44 -9.57 13.78 9.85
N LYS A 45 -10.73 13.57 10.50
CA LYS A 45 -12.02 14.08 9.99
C LYS A 45 -12.04 15.60 9.93
N LYS A 46 -11.51 16.28 10.94
CA LYS A 46 -11.39 17.75 10.94
C LYS A 46 -10.48 18.24 9.82
N TRP A 47 -9.33 17.59 9.64
CA TRP A 47 -8.39 17.90 8.56
C TRP A 47 -9.04 17.70 7.18
N MET A 48 -9.71 16.56 6.95
CA MET A 48 -10.42 16.28 5.70
C MET A 48 -11.51 17.32 5.38
N ALA A 49 -12.28 17.76 6.40
CA ALA A 49 -13.28 18.80 6.21
C ALA A 49 -12.67 20.15 5.83
N ALA A 50 -11.50 20.49 6.39
CA ALA A 50 -10.75 21.69 6.02
C ALA A 50 -10.20 21.59 4.57
N MET A 51 -9.70 20.42 4.16
CA MET A 51 -9.26 20.18 2.77
C MET A 51 -10.41 20.35 1.77
N ASP A 52 -11.58 19.80 2.08
CA ASP A 52 -12.78 19.92 1.22
C ASP A 52 -13.27 21.38 1.11
N ALA A 53 -13.30 22.11 2.23
CA ALA A 53 -13.67 23.52 2.24
C ALA A 53 -12.71 24.37 1.41
N ALA A 54 -11.39 24.17 1.59
CA ALA A 54 -10.39 24.93 0.86
C ALA A 54 -10.40 24.63 -0.65
N SER A 55 -10.58 23.35 -1.02
CA SER A 55 -10.74 22.92 -2.41
C SER A 55 -11.91 23.63 -3.12
N LYS A 56 -13.05 23.80 -2.44
CA LYS A 56 -14.22 24.54 -2.97
C LYS A 56 -13.93 26.03 -3.19
N GLU A 57 -13.01 26.60 -2.44
CA GLU A 57 -12.56 27.99 -2.58
C GLU A 57 -11.41 28.13 -3.61
N GLY A 58 -11.02 27.05 -4.28
CA GLY A 58 -9.90 27.05 -5.22
C GLY A 58 -8.54 27.22 -4.56
N THR A 59 -8.47 27.07 -3.24
CA THR A 59 -7.23 27.12 -2.47
C THR A 59 -6.78 25.70 -2.16
N TYR A 60 -5.56 25.36 -2.53
CA TYR A 60 -4.94 24.11 -2.11
C TYR A 60 -4.11 24.40 -0.87
N PRO A 61 -4.62 24.13 0.34
CA PRO A 61 -3.82 24.29 1.53
C PRO A 61 -2.59 23.38 1.38
N PRO A 62 -1.41 23.80 1.84
CA PRO A 62 -0.24 22.94 1.79
C PRO A 62 -0.58 21.61 2.48
N PHE A 63 -0.09 20.49 1.95
CA PHE A 63 -0.23 19.13 2.55
C PHE A 63 0.33 19.03 4.00
N GLY A 64 0.78 20.14 4.60
CA GLY A 64 1.60 20.24 5.80
C GLY A 64 0.93 19.96 7.14
N ASP A 65 -0.40 19.83 7.21
CA ASP A 65 -1.13 19.62 8.47
C ASP A 65 -1.80 18.23 8.59
N ASN A 66 -1.36 17.25 7.80
CA ASN A 66 -1.89 15.89 7.92
C ASN A 66 -1.57 15.32 9.32
N PRO A 67 -2.57 14.97 10.14
CA PRO A 67 -2.35 14.49 11.50
C PRO A 67 -1.59 13.15 11.55
N THR A 68 -1.52 12.42 10.43
CA THR A 68 -0.82 11.14 10.35
C THR A 68 0.61 11.21 10.86
N LYS A 69 1.36 12.29 10.58
CA LYS A 69 2.75 12.42 11.05
C LYS A 69 2.87 12.40 12.57
N GLU A 70 2.03 13.17 13.26
CA GLU A 70 2.00 13.23 14.73
C GLU A 70 1.57 11.88 15.31
N PHE A 71 0.45 11.35 14.80
CA PHE A 71 -0.13 10.12 15.31
C PHE A 71 0.74 8.89 14.99
N PHE A 72 1.53 8.90 13.92
CA PHE A 72 2.45 7.82 13.59
C PHE A 72 3.49 7.60 14.69
N ALA A 73 4.05 8.67 15.25
CA ALA A 73 4.97 8.55 16.39
C ALA A 73 4.27 7.95 17.61
N ARG A 74 3.03 8.37 17.89
CA ARG A 74 2.23 7.88 19.03
C ARG A 74 1.85 6.40 18.87
N PHE A 75 1.37 5.98 17.71
CA PHE A 75 1.07 4.57 17.42
C PHE A 75 2.33 3.71 17.46
N ARG A 76 3.47 4.23 16.98
CA ARG A 76 4.75 3.52 17.09
C ARG A 76 5.19 3.34 18.54
N ALA A 77 4.89 4.29 19.43
CA ALA A 77 5.14 4.15 20.86
C ALA A 77 4.25 3.05 21.47
N VAL A 78 2.94 3.05 21.19
CA VAL A 78 2.02 1.98 21.64
C VAL A 78 2.49 0.61 21.16
N ALA A 79 2.93 0.50 19.91
CA ALA A 79 3.42 -0.75 19.32
C ALA A 79 4.72 -1.30 19.94
N LYS A 80 5.45 -0.48 20.71
CA LYS A 80 6.73 -0.81 21.36
C LYS A 80 6.65 -0.87 22.89
N ASP A 81 5.60 -0.33 23.48
CA ASP A 81 5.45 -0.27 24.92
C ASP A 81 5.26 -1.68 25.50
N VAL A 82 6.12 -2.04 26.45
CA VAL A 82 6.08 -3.32 27.17
C VAL A 82 4.81 -3.50 27.99
N ASN A 83 4.12 -2.40 28.31
CA ASN A 83 2.87 -2.39 29.05
C ASN A 83 1.63 -2.48 28.13
N SER A 84 1.78 -2.30 26.82
CA SER A 84 0.68 -2.48 25.87
C SER A 84 0.24 -3.94 25.81
N THR A 85 -1.05 -4.18 25.62
CA THR A 85 -1.53 -5.53 25.32
C THR A 85 -1.00 -5.99 23.95
N GLN A 86 -0.97 -7.31 23.71
CA GLN A 86 -0.60 -7.85 22.40
C GLN A 86 -1.55 -7.37 21.30
N LEU A 87 -2.84 -7.26 21.63
CA LEU A 87 -3.87 -6.70 20.74
C LEU A 87 -3.56 -5.24 20.36
N ASP A 88 -3.35 -4.37 21.35
CA ASP A 88 -3.04 -2.95 21.10
C ASP A 88 -1.74 -2.79 20.31
N SER A 89 -0.72 -3.55 20.68
CA SER A 89 0.59 -3.52 20.01
C SER A 89 0.48 -3.94 18.55
N GLY A 90 -0.26 -5.03 18.27
CA GLY A 90 -0.50 -5.53 16.92
C GLY A 90 -1.30 -4.54 16.09
N GLN A 91 -2.40 -4.00 16.64
CA GLN A 91 -3.24 -3.02 15.95
C GLN A 91 -2.49 -1.73 15.64
N ALA A 92 -1.69 -1.21 16.59
CA ALA A 92 -0.88 -0.03 16.38
C ALA A 92 0.21 -0.26 15.32
N LYS A 93 0.85 -1.43 15.31
CA LYS A 93 1.84 -1.79 14.29
C LYS A 93 1.21 -1.93 12.90
N LEU A 94 0.04 -2.55 12.78
CA LEU A 94 -0.71 -2.59 11.53
C LEU A 94 -1.13 -1.19 11.08
N TRP A 95 -1.59 -0.34 11.99
CA TRP A 95 -1.92 1.05 11.68
C TRP A 95 -0.72 1.81 11.10
N CYS A 96 0.47 1.63 11.69
CA CYS A 96 1.71 2.21 11.18
C CYS A 96 2.07 1.65 9.79
N LEU A 97 1.99 0.33 9.58
CA LEU A 97 2.23 -0.26 8.25
C LEU A 97 1.33 0.36 7.18
N MET A 98 0.04 0.54 7.48
CA MET A 98 -0.94 1.11 6.57
C MET A 98 -0.69 2.57 6.19
N ARG A 99 0.16 3.28 6.93
CA ARG A 99 0.42 4.73 6.81
C ARG A 99 1.91 5.05 6.74
N LEU A 100 2.73 4.08 6.37
CA LEU A 100 4.18 4.26 6.32
C LEU A 100 4.59 5.34 5.32
N SER A 101 3.90 5.45 4.17
CA SER A 101 4.12 6.51 3.17
C SER A 101 3.83 7.91 3.71
N ASP A 102 2.82 8.02 4.59
CA ASP A 102 2.28 9.30 5.07
C ASP A 102 2.84 9.67 6.45
N SER A 103 3.80 8.87 6.95
CA SER A 103 4.43 9.03 8.26
C SER A 103 5.23 10.33 8.42
N GLY A 104 5.56 11.00 7.32
CA GLY A 104 6.45 12.15 7.31
C GLY A 104 7.92 11.80 7.58
N ILE A 105 8.27 10.51 7.56
CA ILE A 105 9.63 10.00 7.73
C ILE A 105 10.22 9.66 6.35
N ASN A 106 11.44 10.13 6.09
CA ASN A 106 12.18 9.79 4.87
C ASN A 106 12.87 8.42 5.03
N TRP A 107 12.18 7.35 4.66
CA TRP A 107 12.71 5.99 4.76
C TRP A 107 13.71 5.70 3.65
N LYS A 108 14.91 5.18 3.99
CA LYS A 108 15.91 4.75 2.99
C LYS A 108 15.40 3.61 2.10
N SER A 109 14.55 2.73 2.63
CA SER A 109 13.91 1.63 1.88
C SER A 109 12.50 1.40 2.44
N PRO A 110 11.49 2.17 2.00
CA PRO A 110 10.14 2.09 2.56
C PRO A 110 9.52 0.70 2.35
N VAL A 111 9.73 0.07 1.19
CA VAL A 111 9.28 -1.31 0.92
C VAL A 111 9.92 -2.31 1.88
N GLY A 112 11.25 -2.24 2.07
CA GLY A 112 11.95 -3.14 2.98
C GLY A 112 11.57 -2.95 4.46
N VAL A 113 11.21 -1.72 4.86
CA VAL A 113 10.64 -1.45 6.19
C VAL A 113 9.24 -2.07 6.30
N ALA A 114 8.39 -1.86 5.29
CA ALA A 114 7.03 -2.40 5.25
C ALA A 114 7.02 -3.94 5.28
N GLU A 115 7.91 -4.59 4.51
CA GLU A 115 8.10 -6.04 4.50
C GLU A 115 8.46 -6.57 5.89
N LYS A 116 9.44 -5.96 6.56
CA LYS A 116 9.84 -6.35 7.91
C LYS A 116 8.71 -6.18 8.92
N MET A 117 7.96 -5.08 8.83
CA MET A 117 6.80 -4.85 9.68
C MET A 117 5.70 -5.89 9.45
N ALA A 118 5.40 -6.23 8.19
CA ALA A 118 4.43 -7.26 7.84
C ALA A 118 4.86 -8.66 8.29
N SER A 119 6.13 -9.02 8.12
CA SER A 119 6.68 -10.29 8.60
C SER A 119 6.58 -10.41 10.13
N ASP A 120 6.88 -9.34 10.85
CA ASP A 120 6.75 -9.32 12.31
C ASP A 120 5.28 -9.42 12.75
N LEU A 121 4.35 -8.73 12.06
CA LEU A 121 2.91 -8.90 12.27
C LEU A 121 2.45 -10.35 12.09
N PHE A 122 2.94 -11.02 11.06
CA PHE A 122 2.62 -12.43 10.78
C PHE A 122 3.14 -13.38 11.86
N GLN A 123 4.35 -13.15 12.35
CA GLN A 123 4.97 -14.02 13.35
C GLN A 123 4.38 -13.84 14.74
N ASN A 124 4.12 -12.58 15.13
CA ASN A 124 3.87 -12.24 16.53
C ASN A 124 2.42 -11.88 16.84
N TYR A 125 1.61 -11.51 15.84
CA TYR A 125 0.28 -10.93 16.07
C TYR A 125 -0.86 -11.61 15.29
N ALA A 126 -0.57 -12.64 14.50
CA ALA A 126 -1.57 -13.28 13.63
C ALA A 126 -2.75 -13.94 14.36
N LYS A 127 -2.61 -14.25 15.65
CA LYS A 127 -3.70 -14.78 16.49
C LYS A 127 -4.57 -13.68 17.11
N GLU A 128 -4.03 -12.46 17.19
CA GLU A 128 -4.62 -11.35 17.95
C GLU A 128 -5.39 -10.39 17.06
N ILE A 129 -4.96 -10.21 15.80
CA ILE A 129 -5.51 -9.20 14.89
C ILE A 129 -5.83 -9.75 13.50
N ASP A 130 -6.77 -9.08 12.83
CA ASP A 130 -7.02 -9.30 11.41
C ASP A 130 -5.93 -8.64 10.55
N LEU A 131 -5.25 -9.46 9.75
CA LEU A 131 -4.15 -9.07 8.88
C LEU A 131 -4.57 -8.93 7.41
N ALA A 132 -5.86 -9.04 7.08
CA ALA A 132 -6.35 -9.02 5.69
C ALA A 132 -5.95 -7.77 4.89
N LYS A 133 -5.60 -6.66 5.56
CA LYS A 133 -5.14 -5.41 4.94
C LYS A 133 -3.65 -5.39 4.60
N VAL A 134 -2.85 -6.34 5.06
CA VAL A 134 -1.39 -6.37 4.82
C VAL A 134 -1.05 -6.42 3.32
N PRO A 135 -1.68 -7.26 2.47
CA PRO A 135 -1.39 -7.26 1.04
C PRO A 135 -1.60 -5.89 0.38
N ASP A 136 -2.68 -5.19 0.74
CA ASP A 136 -2.98 -3.85 0.24
C ASP A 136 -2.00 -2.79 0.78
N ALA A 137 -1.49 -2.97 2.01
CA ALA A 137 -0.49 -2.07 2.58
C ALA A 137 0.83 -2.13 1.81
N ILE A 138 1.27 -3.35 1.47
CA ILE A 138 2.52 -3.57 0.72
C ILE A 138 2.35 -3.18 -0.74
N SER A 139 1.22 -3.50 -1.37
CA SER A 139 1.02 -3.25 -2.80
C SER A 139 1.05 -1.78 -3.18
N ARG A 140 0.72 -0.86 -2.26
CA ARG A 140 0.80 0.60 -2.48
C ARG A 140 2.18 1.10 -2.86
N PHE A 141 3.24 0.39 -2.49
CA PHE A 141 4.59 0.79 -2.85
C PHE A 141 4.93 0.51 -4.31
N CYS A 142 4.04 -0.13 -5.08
CA CYS A 142 4.27 -0.39 -6.50
C CYS A 142 4.44 0.89 -7.33
N TRP A 143 3.83 2.00 -6.89
CA TRP A 143 3.98 3.32 -7.52
C TRP A 143 5.34 3.96 -7.30
N LEU A 144 6.06 3.52 -6.25
CA LEU A 144 7.42 3.95 -5.99
C LEU A 144 8.41 3.03 -6.69
N ASP A 145 8.32 1.72 -6.41
CA ASP A 145 9.28 0.71 -6.85
C ASP A 145 8.56 -0.65 -7.04
N PRO A 146 8.04 -0.95 -8.24
CA PRO A 146 7.21 -2.14 -8.46
C PRO A 146 7.99 -3.45 -8.31
N GLU A 147 9.25 -3.52 -8.76
CA GLU A 147 10.10 -4.70 -8.66
C GLU A 147 10.43 -5.09 -7.20
N PRO A 148 10.97 -4.19 -6.34
CA PRO A 148 11.10 -4.46 -4.91
C PRO A 148 9.77 -4.82 -4.24
N THR A 149 8.66 -4.22 -4.67
CA THR A 149 7.34 -4.49 -4.08
C THR A 149 6.87 -5.92 -4.36
N VAL A 150 6.96 -6.41 -5.61
CA VAL A 150 6.61 -7.81 -5.92
C VAL A 150 7.54 -8.81 -5.22
N LYS A 151 8.82 -8.46 -5.05
CA LYS A 151 9.77 -9.28 -4.28
C LYS A 151 9.39 -9.35 -2.80
N ALA A 152 9.04 -8.22 -2.19
CA ALA A 152 8.60 -8.19 -0.79
C ALA A 152 7.31 -9.01 -0.59
N LEU A 153 6.34 -8.88 -1.50
CA LEU A 153 5.14 -9.70 -1.48
C LEU A 153 5.48 -11.20 -1.62
N ALA A 154 6.45 -11.58 -2.45
CA ALA A 154 6.85 -12.98 -2.62
C ALA A 154 7.48 -13.53 -1.33
N ASN A 155 8.36 -12.79 -0.69
CA ASN A 155 8.92 -13.16 0.61
C ASN A 155 7.82 -13.32 1.67
N LEU A 156 6.81 -12.46 1.67
CA LEU A 156 5.68 -12.53 2.60
C LEU A 156 4.76 -13.73 2.35
N VAL A 157 4.63 -14.22 1.12
CA VAL A 157 3.84 -15.44 0.82
C VAL A 157 4.42 -16.65 1.54
N GLU A 158 5.74 -16.75 1.63
CA GLU A 158 6.44 -17.86 2.29
C GLU A 158 6.14 -17.92 3.80
N VAL A 159 6.02 -16.76 4.44
CA VAL A 159 5.84 -16.64 5.90
C VAL A 159 4.40 -16.32 6.32
N ALA A 160 3.45 -16.21 5.38
CA ALA A 160 2.07 -15.86 5.68
C ALA A 160 1.38 -16.94 6.53
N PRO A 161 0.68 -16.55 7.61
CA PRO A 161 0.16 -17.48 8.63
C PRO A 161 -1.16 -18.16 8.24
N SER A 162 -1.78 -17.76 7.11
CA SER A 162 -3.03 -18.35 6.63
C SER A 162 -3.07 -18.45 5.11
N ILE A 163 -3.88 -19.38 4.60
CA ILE A 163 -4.12 -19.55 3.16
C ILE A 163 -4.68 -18.27 2.55
N ASP A 164 -5.64 -17.61 3.21
CA ASP A 164 -6.25 -16.40 2.68
C ASP A 164 -5.24 -15.24 2.58
N LEU A 165 -4.28 -15.14 3.50
CA LEU A 165 -3.20 -14.15 3.40
C LEU A 165 -2.26 -14.48 2.24
N LYS A 166 -1.90 -15.76 2.04
CA LYS A 166 -1.10 -16.19 0.88
C LYS A 166 -1.79 -15.80 -0.42
N VAL A 167 -3.08 -16.10 -0.54
CA VAL A 167 -3.89 -15.75 -1.73
C VAL A 167 -3.98 -14.23 -1.90
N GLY A 168 -4.20 -13.48 -0.83
CA GLY A 168 -4.23 -12.01 -0.89
C GLY A 168 -2.92 -11.42 -1.41
N LEU A 169 -1.77 -11.93 -0.96
CA LEU A 169 -0.44 -11.52 -1.42
C LEU A 169 -0.19 -11.92 -2.88
N LEU A 170 -0.59 -13.12 -3.31
CA LEU A 170 -0.49 -13.56 -4.70
C LEU A 170 -1.35 -12.71 -5.65
N ILE A 171 -2.57 -12.36 -5.23
CA ILE A 171 -3.45 -11.43 -5.97
C ILE A 171 -2.81 -10.05 -6.09
N ALA A 172 -2.22 -9.54 -5.00
CA ALA A 172 -1.51 -8.27 -5.03
C ALA A 172 -0.31 -8.30 -5.99
N GLN A 173 0.50 -9.37 -5.97
CA GLN A 173 1.59 -9.54 -6.93
C GLN A 173 1.09 -9.61 -8.37
N ALA A 174 0.08 -10.44 -8.65
CA ALA A 174 -0.47 -10.60 -10.00
C ALA A 174 -0.98 -9.27 -10.56
N THR A 175 -1.61 -8.45 -9.70
CA THR A 175 -2.06 -7.11 -10.09
C THR A 175 -0.89 -6.22 -10.48
N ILE A 176 0.20 -6.20 -9.70
CA ILE A 176 1.38 -5.38 -10.00
C ILE A 176 2.10 -5.88 -11.27
N TYR A 177 2.26 -7.19 -11.43
CA TYR A 177 2.85 -7.76 -12.65
C TYR A 177 2.06 -7.35 -13.90
N ALA A 178 0.73 -7.48 -13.85
CA ALA A 178 -0.11 -7.14 -14.99
C ALA A 178 -0.13 -5.62 -15.28
N ASP A 179 -0.32 -4.79 -14.25
CA ASP A 179 -0.67 -3.38 -14.44
C ASP A 179 0.55 -2.44 -14.41
N GLN A 180 1.60 -2.78 -13.66
CA GLN A 180 2.80 -1.93 -13.52
C GLN A 180 4.02 -2.44 -14.29
N LEU A 181 4.16 -3.76 -14.40
CA LEU A 181 5.32 -4.39 -15.06
C LEU A 181 4.97 -4.93 -16.47
N ASN A 182 3.71 -4.88 -16.87
CA ASN A 182 3.21 -5.39 -18.15
C ASN A 182 3.62 -6.87 -18.41
N ASP A 183 3.68 -7.67 -17.35
CA ASP A 183 3.99 -9.10 -17.38
C ASP A 183 2.72 -9.90 -17.06
N ALA A 184 1.90 -10.10 -18.09
CA ALA A 184 0.64 -10.85 -17.97
C ALA A 184 0.88 -12.34 -17.68
N ASP A 185 1.98 -12.92 -18.15
CA ASP A 185 2.25 -14.35 -18.05
C ASP A 185 2.60 -14.72 -16.60
N THR A 186 3.45 -13.92 -15.95
CA THR A 186 3.76 -14.08 -14.52
C THR A 186 2.54 -13.78 -13.65
N ALA A 187 1.75 -12.77 -14.02
CA ALA A 187 0.51 -12.48 -13.34
C ALA A 187 -0.48 -13.65 -13.39
N ILE A 188 -0.65 -14.28 -14.56
CA ILE A 188 -1.51 -15.45 -14.74
C ILE A 188 -0.95 -16.65 -13.99
N ALA A 189 0.37 -16.88 -14.01
CA ALA A 189 1.01 -17.97 -13.27
C ALA A 189 0.74 -17.88 -11.75
N ASN A 190 0.81 -16.68 -11.17
CA ASN A 190 0.44 -16.46 -9.77
C ASN A 190 -1.02 -16.82 -9.47
N LEU A 191 -1.93 -16.54 -10.40
CA LEU A 191 -3.36 -16.83 -10.24
C LEU A 191 -3.68 -18.31 -10.48
N ASP A 192 -2.92 -18.99 -11.34
CA ASP A 192 -2.98 -20.44 -11.51
C ASP A 192 -2.54 -21.18 -10.26
N LEU A 193 -1.52 -20.67 -9.55
CA LEU A 193 -1.14 -21.19 -8.23
C LEU A 193 -2.30 -21.07 -7.23
N VAL A 194 -3.05 -19.96 -7.25
CA VAL A 194 -4.25 -19.81 -6.42
C VAL A 194 -5.30 -20.87 -6.75
N ALA A 195 -5.61 -21.07 -8.02
CA ALA A 195 -6.60 -22.07 -8.44
C ALA A 195 -6.19 -23.49 -8.03
N LYS A 196 -4.90 -23.82 -8.23
CA LYS A 196 -4.35 -25.16 -8.00
C LYS A 196 -4.20 -25.50 -6.52
N ASP A 197 -3.54 -24.64 -5.76
CA ASP A 197 -3.08 -24.96 -4.40
C ASP A 197 -4.00 -24.34 -3.34
N TYR A 198 -4.80 -23.33 -3.70
CA TYR A 198 -5.60 -22.54 -2.77
C TYR A 198 -7.07 -22.34 -3.20
N GLY A 199 -7.61 -23.22 -4.05
CA GLY A 199 -8.96 -23.08 -4.62
C GLY A 199 -10.12 -23.05 -3.61
N LYS A 200 -9.88 -23.38 -2.34
CA LYS A 200 -10.86 -23.26 -1.23
C LYS A 200 -10.82 -21.93 -0.48
N SER A 201 -9.88 -21.05 -0.80
CA SER A 201 -9.78 -19.72 -0.19
C SER A 201 -11.06 -18.91 -0.45
N ALA A 202 -11.45 -18.08 0.52
CA ALA A 202 -12.54 -17.12 0.32
C ALA A 202 -12.24 -16.11 -0.81
N LEU A 203 -10.97 -15.96 -1.18
CA LEU A 203 -10.49 -15.06 -2.23
C LEU A 203 -10.28 -15.75 -3.59
N ALA A 204 -10.50 -17.06 -3.70
CA ALA A 204 -10.29 -17.80 -4.97
C ALA A 204 -11.13 -17.20 -6.12
N ALA A 205 -12.39 -16.85 -5.86
CA ALA A 205 -13.24 -16.19 -6.86
C ALA A 205 -12.71 -14.81 -7.29
N LYS A 206 -12.01 -14.08 -6.41
CA LYS A 206 -11.35 -12.81 -6.76
C LYS A 206 -10.15 -13.06 -7.67
N ALA A 207 -9.35 -14.09 -7.39
CA ALA A 207 -8.22 -14.49 -8.23
C ALA A 207 -8.68 -14.89 -9.64
N GLU A 208 -9.75 -15.70 -9.75
CA GLU A 208 -10.31 -16.10 -11.05
C GLU A 208 -10.83 -14.91 -11.86
N LYS A 209 -11.56 -13.98 -11.22
CA LYS A 209 -12.00 -12.75 -11.88
C LYS A 209 -10.83 -11.90 -12.37
N LEU A 210 -9.78 -11.77 -11.57
CA LEU A 210 -8.57 -11.05 -11.95
C LEU A 210 -7.86 -11.74 -13.12
N LYS A 211 -7.76 -13.07 -13.12
CA LYS A 211 -7.16 -13.84 -14.22
C LYS A 211 -7.90 -13.61 -15.52
N ASN A 212 -9.24 -13.68 -15.48
CA ASN A 212 -10.09 -13.41 -16.63
C ASN A 212 -9.94 -11.96 -17.14
N ARG A 213 -9.79 -10.98 -16.24
CA ARG A 213 -9.47 -9.59 -16.63
C ARG A 213 -8.14 -9.53 -17.37
N ILE A 214 -7.08 -10.10 -16.79
CA ILE A 214 -5.72 -10.01 -17.35
C ILE A 214 -5.63 -10.74 -18.70
N ALA A 215 -6.27 -11.90 -18.83
CA ALA A 215 -6.27 -12.67 -20.08
C ALA A 215 -7.00 -11.97 -21.23
N ASN A 216 -8.08 -11.22 -20.94
CA ASN A 216 -8.98 -10.69 -21.97
C ASN A 216 -8.90 -9.17 -22.16
N LEU A 217 -8.40 -8.41 -21.18
CA LEU A 217 -8.48 -6.94 -21.14
C LEU A 217 -7.11 -6.26 -20.99
N ARG A 218 -6.02 -6.95 -21.35
CA ARG A 218 -4.67 -6.39 -21.30
C ARG A 218 -4.39 -5.43 -22.45
N VAL A 219 -3.50 -4.46 -22.21
CA VAL A 219 -2.95 -3.59 -23.26
C VAL A 219 -2.28 -4.46 -24.34
N GLY A 220 -2.54 -4.14 -25.60
CA GLY A 220 -2.09 -4.93 -26.75
C GLY A 220 -2.91 -6.20 -27.02
N GLY A 221 -3.87 -6.55 -26.15
CA GLY A 221 -4.84 -7.61 -26.40
C GLY A 221 -5.91 -7.21 -27.43
N ILE A 222 -6.57 -8.20 -28.02
CA ILE A 222 -7.76 -7.97 -28.84
C ILE A 222 -8.90 -7.63 -27.90
N ALA A 223 -9.50 -6.45 -28.06
CA ALA A 223 -10.68 -6.05 -27.29
C ALA A 223 -11.81 -7.07 -27.49
N PRO A 224 -12.49 -7.54 -26.42
CA PRO A 224 -13.59 -8.50 -26.54
C PRO A 224 -14.71 -7.95 -27.41
N GLU A 225 -15.24 -8.81 -28.28
CA GLU A 225 -16.41 -8.48 -29.09
C GLU A 225 -17.62 -8.20 -28.20
N PHE A 226 -18.39 -7.19 -28.55
CA PHE A 226 -19.69 -6.94 -27.96
C PHE A 226 -20.69 -6.57 -29.05
N GLN A 227 -21.95 -6.88 -28.79
CA GLN A 227 -23.06 -6.41 -29.62
C GLN A 227 -24.10 -5.72 -28.73
N GLY A 228 -24.65 -4.64 -29.25
CA GLY A 228 -25.69 -3.88 -28.59
C GLY A 228 -26.72 -3.38 -29.59
N VAL A 229 -27.77 -2.76 -29.07
CA VAL A 229 -28.75 -2.03 -29.87
C VAL A 229 -28.61 -0.56 -29.51
N ASP A 230 -28.43 0.30 -30.51
CA ASP A 230 -28.35 1.75 -30.31
C ASP A 230 -29.72 2.39 -30.08
N VAL A 231 -29.74 3.70 -29.88
CA VAL A 231 -30.98 4.47 -29.62
C VAL A 231 -31.96 4.47 -30.80
N ASP A 232 -31.50 4.15 -32.01
CA ASP A 232 -32.32 4.06 -33.23
C ASP A 232 -32.80 2.63 -33.50
N GLY A 233 -32.50 1.67 -32.60
CA GLY A 233 -32.86 0.26 -32.77
C GLY A 233 -31.92 -0.52 -33.69
N LYS A 234 -30.78 0.05 -34.11
CA LYS A 234 -29.81 -0.65 -34.96
C LYS A 234 -28.87 -1.49 -34.12
N THR A 235 -28.58 -2.69 -34.59
CA THR A 235 -27.52 -3.51 -34.01
C THR A 235 -26.16 -2.89 -34.30
N ILE A 236 -25.36 -2.68 -33.24
CA ILE A 236 -23.96 -2.27 -33.32
C ILE A 236 -23.07 -3.40 -32.81
N LYS A 237 -21.91 -3.60 -33.45
CA LYS A 237 -20.85 -4.49 -32.98
C LYS A 237 -19.53 -3.73 -32.88
N LEU A 238 -18.62 -4.17 -32.01
CA LEU A 238 -17.30 -3.55 -31.92
C LEU A 238 -16.52 -3.72 -33.23
N SER A 239 -16.65 -4.89 -33.86
CA SER A 239 -16.00 -5.18 -35.14
C SER A 239 -16.44 -4.29 -36.31
N ASP A 240 -17.62 -3.67 -36.24
CA ASP A 240 -18.10 -2.72 -37.27
C ASP A 240 -17.20 -1.47 -37.37
N TYR A 241 -16.41 -1.20 -36.33
CA TYR A 241 -15.51 -0.04 -36.23
C TYR A 241 -14.03 -0.39 -36.47
N LYS A 242 -13.73 -1.61 -36.94
CA LYS A 242 -12.35 -2.05 -37.19
C LYS A 242 -11.61 -1.09 -38.13
N GLY A 243 -10.37 -0.73 -37.76
CA GLY A 243 -9.54 0.23 -38.50
C GLY A 243 -9.73 1.68 -38.05
N LYS A 244 -10.63 1.95 -37.10
CA LYS A 244 -10.75 3.26 -36.43
C LYS A 244 -10.18 3.18 -35.01
N VAL A 245 -9.75 4.33 -34.48
CA VAL A 245 -9.53 4.48 -33.04
C VAL A 245 -10.90 4.65 -32.38
N ILE A 246 -11.14 3.90 -31.31
CA ILE A 246 -12.42 3.84 -30.61
C ILE A 246 -12.19 4.25 -29.17
N PHE A 247 -13.02 5.15 -28.66
CA PHE A 247 -13.14 5.47 -27.25
C PHE A 247 -14.50 4.96 -26.75
N LEU A 248 -14.48 4.05 -25.77
CA LEU A 248 -15.69 3.48 -25.18
C LEU A 248 -15.95 4.13 -23.83
N ASP A 249 -17.12 4.74 -23.68
CA ASP A 249 -17.57 5.38 -22.45
C ASP A 249 -18.76 4.62 -21.85
N PHE A 250 -18.58 4.07 -20.65
CA PHE A 250 -19.60 3.32 -19.93
C PHE A 250 -20.28 4.25 -18.91
N TRP A 251 -21.50 4.69 -19.21
CA TRP A 251 -22.28 5.63 -18.40
C TRP A 251 -23.76 5.22 -18.29
N GLY A 252 -24.54 5.88 -17.43
CA GLY A 252 -25.97 5.63 -17.28
C GLY A 252 -26.69 6.74 -16.49
N PHE A 253 -28.02 6.78 -16.58
CA PHE A 253 -28.87 7.66 -15.77
C PHE A 253 -29.11 6.99 -14.41
N TRP A 254 -28.71 7.66 -13.32
CA TRP A 254 -28.90 7.22 -11.94
C TRP A 254 -30.09 7.92 -11.28
#